data_AF-A0A9W5TWV1-F1
#
_entry.id   AF-A0A9W5TWV1-F1
#
_cell.length_a   1.000
_cell.length_b   1.000
_cell.length_c   1.000
_cell.angle_alpha   90.00
_cell.angle_beta   90.00
_cell.angle_gamma   90.00
#
_symmetry.space_group_name_H-M   'P 1'
#
loop_
_entity.id
_entity.type
_entity.pdbx_description
1 polymer ?
#
loop_
_entity_poly.entity_id
_entity_poly.type
_entity_poly.pdbx_seq_one_letter_code
_entity_poly.pdbx_strand_id
1 'polypeptide(L)' 'MEMISSQGCKEWTGLGLFLDSLGKDFEVSSLGWGKGFQCMIVAFPYLETGLVIMTNTDLGVHQLKGIIGEVYKSFTL' A
#
# COMPACT_ATOMS: atom_id res chain seq x y z
N MET A 1 21.72 -4.02 -3.61
CA MET A 1 20.77 -4.20 -2.48
C MET A 1 19.47 -4.67 -3.10
N GLU A 2 19.13 -5.93 -2.91
CA GLU A 2 17.84 -6.49 -3.31
C GLU A 2 16.96 -6.42 -2.06
N MET A 3 16.33 -5.25 -1.80
CA MET A 3 15.66 -5.02 -0.51
C MET A 3 14.37 -5.84 -0.37
N ILE A 4 13.71 -6.18 -1.48
CA ILE A 4 12.50 -6.99 -1.51
C ILE A 4 12.52 -7.80 -2.81
N SER A 5 12.71 -9.11 -2.74
CA SER A 5 12.62 -10.01 -3.88
C SER A 5 11.36 -10.87 -3.78
N SER A 6 10.59 -10.89 -4.87
CA SER A 6 9.35 -11.68 -4.94
C SER A 6 9.64 -13.16 -4.75
N GLN A 7 8.80 -13.85 -3.98
CA GLN A 7 8.92 -15.29 -3.77
C GLN A 7 7.79 -16.01 -4.52
N GLY A 8 8.05 -16.47 -5.75
CA GLY A 8 7.09 -17.21 -6.58
C GLY A 8 6.84 -16.59 -7.96
N CYS A 9 5.69 -16.88 -8.58
CA CYS A 9 5.41 -16.53 -9.98
C CYS A 9 4.99 -15.06 -10.23
N LYS A 10 4.70 -14.27 -9.18
CA LYS A 10 4.25 -12.87 -9.29
C LYS A 10 4.98 -12.02 -8.24
N GLU A 11 5.21 -10.74 -8.57
CA GLU A 11 6.05 -9.83 -7.78
C GLU A 11 5.58 -9.62 -6.32
N TRP A 12 4.28 -9.81 -6.07
CA TRP A 12 3.63 -9.66 -4.76
C TRP A 12 3.46 -10.98 -3.98
N THR A 13 3.75 -12.13 -4.59
CA THR A 13 3.53 -13.44 -3.96
C THR A 13 4.56 -13.69 -2.85
N GLY A 14 4.08 -14.14 -1.69
CA GLY A 14 4.91 -14.61 -0.57
C GLY A 14 5.32 -13.54 0.47
N LEU A 15 5.19 -12.25 0.15
CA LEU A 15 5.64 -11.16 1.05
C LEU A 15 4.50 -10.40 1.75
N GLY A 16 3.26 -10.51 1.25
CA GLY A 16 2.14 -9.70 1.73
C GLY A 16 2.27 -8.21 1.37
N LEU A 17 3.11 -7.91 0.38
CA LEU A 17 3.42 -6.58 -0.11
C LEU A 17 3.14 -6.52 -1.61
N PHE A 18 2.61 -5.39 -2.06
CA PHE A 18 2.51 -5.03 -3.47
C PHE A 18 3.67 -4.10 -3.81
N LEU A 19 4.35 -4.40 -4.92
CA LEU A 19 5.37 -3.55 -5.49
C LEU A 19 4.74 -2.87 -6.72
N ASP A 20 4.71 -1.54 -6.72
CA ASP A 20 4.30 -0.76 -7.90
C ASP A 20 5.49 0.07 -8.40
N SER A 21 5.64 0.16 -9.72
CA SER A 21 6.76 0.85 -10.35
C SER A 21 6.28 2.15 -11.01
N LEU A 22 6.74 3.27 -10.47
CA LEU A 22 6.53 4.61 -11.03
C LEU A 22 7.84 5.07 -11.68
N GLY A 23 8.17 4.47 -12.82
CA GLY A 23 9.38 4.81 -13.58
C GLY A 23 10.67 4.34 -12.88
N LYS A 24 11.45 5.28 -12.34
CA LYS A 24 12.69 4.95 -11.60
C LYS A 24 12.45 4.70 -10.10
N ASP A 25 11.30 5.13 -9.60
CA ASP A 25 10.91 4.96 -8.21
C ASP A 25 9.96 3.75 -8.07
N PHE A 26 9.99 3.10 -6.92
CA PHE A 26 9.02 2.05 -6.60
C PHE A 26 8.29 2.38 -5.31
N GLU A 27 7.01 2.03 -5.28
CA GLU A 27 6.14 2.08 -4.13
C GLU A 27 6.00 0.66 -3.56
N VAL A 28 6.07 0.53 -2.23
CA VAL A 28 5.75 -0.72 -1.54
C VAL A 28 4.51 -0.50 -0.70
N SER A 29 3.47 -1.31 -0.88
CA SER A 29 2.23 -1.15 -0.13
C SER A 29 1.68 -2.47 0.41
N SER A 30 0.87 -2.39 1.46
CA SER A 30 0.07 -3.50 1.96
C SER A 30 -1.30 -2.99 2.37
N LEU A 31 -2.31 -3.83 2.14
CA LEU A 31 -3.71 -3.50 2.39
C LEU A 31 -4.26 -4.45 3.44
N GLY A 32 -4.97 -3.91 4.41
CA GLY A 32 -5.68 -4.69 5.42
C GLY A 32 -7.18 -4.48 5.33
N TRP A 33 -7.92 -5.58 5.49
CA TRP A 33 -9.36 -5.58 5.60
C TRP A 33 -9.78 -6.56 6.69
N GLY A 34 -10.47 -6.05 7.70
CA GLY A 34 -11.06 -6.83 8.78
C GLY A 34 -12.52 -6.43 9.01
N LYS A 35 -13.22 -7.21 9.84
CA LYS A 35 -14.61 -6.92 10.19
C LYS A 35 -14.72 -5.57 10.91
N GLY A 36 -15.23 -4.55 10.22
CA GLY A 36 -15.36 -3.18 10.74
C GLY A 36 -14.09 -2.33 10.65
N PHE A 37 -13.05 -2.78 9.95
CA PHE A 37 -11.77 -2.08 9.85
C PHE A 37 -11.19 -2.18 8.43
N GLN A 38 -10.57 -1.10 7.97
CA GLN A 38 -9.74 -1.11 6.78
C GLN A 38 -8.45 -0.34 7.07
N CYS A 39 -7.33 -0.77 6.47
CA CYS A 39 -6.07 -0.06 6.60
C CYS A 39 -5.23 -0.18 5.32
N MET A 40 -4.26 0.71 5.21
CA MET A 40 -3.27 0.75 4.14
C MET A 40 -1.95 1.26 4.70
N ILE A 41 -0.86 0.60 4.33
CA ILE A 41 0.50 1.10 4.50
C ILE A 41 1.12 1.28 3.12
N VAL A 42 1.86 2.37 2.96
CA VAL A 42 2.64 2.70 1.77
C VAL A 42 4.00 3.21 2.19
N ALA A 43 5.04 2.80 1.49
CA ALA A 43 6.39 3.33 1.62
C ALA A 43 6.93 3.74 0.25
N PHE A 44 7.64 4.87 0.22
CA PHE A 44 8.37 5.40 -0.92
C PHE A 44 9.87 5.42 -0.57
N PRO A 45 10.61 4.31 -0.74
CA PRO A 45 11.97 4.20 -0.21
C PRO A 45 12.93 5.27 -0.72
N TYR A 46 12.83 5.67 -1.99
CA TYR A 46 13.68 6.73 -2.57
C TYR A 46 13.36 8.13 -2.05
N LEU A 47 12.13 8.35 -1.59
CA LEU A 47 11.72 9.62 -0.99
C LEU A 47 11.95 9.63 0.52
N GLU A 48 12.34 8.50 1.12
CA GLU A 48 12.47 8.31 2.57
C GLU A 48 11.17 8.67 3.33
N THR A 49 10.02 8.48 2.68
CA THR A 49 8.69 8.76 3.25
C THR A 49 7.78 7.54 3.22
N GLY A 50 6.75 7.58 4.06
CA GLY A 50 5.72 6.55 4.10
C GLY A 50 4.46 7.05 4.78
N LEU A 51 3.38 6.30 4.60
CA LEU A 51 2.05 6.62 5.06
C LEU A 51 1.40 5.37 5.65
N VAL A 52 0.77 5.51 6.82
CA VAL A 52 -0.07 4.49 7.44
C VAL A 52 -1.44 5.09 7.70
N ILE A 53 -2.48 4.48 7.15
CA ILE A 53 -3.87 4.89 7.33
C ILE A 53 -4.63 3.73 7.95
N MET A 54 -5.34 4.01 9.04
CA MET A 54 -6.17 3.03 9.74
C MET A 54 -7.55 3.61 9.98
N THR A 55 -8.60 2.88 9.63
CA THR A 55 -10.00 3.27 9.87
C THR A 55 -10.69 2.24 10.76
N ASN A 56 -11.48 2.71 11.72
CA ASN A 56 -12.40 1.90 12.53
C ASN A 56 -13.77 1.71 11.88
N THR A 57 -13.80 1.75 10.54
CA THR A 57 -14.99 1.53 9.74
C THR A 57 -14.61 0.72 8.50
N ASP A 58 -15.53 -0.13 8.06
CA ASP A 58 -15.47 -0.88 6.82
C ASP A 58 -16.45 -0.25 5.83
N LEU A 59 -15.92 0.37 4.77
CA LEU A 59 -16.73 1.05 3.77
C LEU A 59 -17.34 0.09 2.73
N GLY A 60 -17.01 -1.20 2.77
CA GLY A 60 -17.51 -2.18 1.79
C GLY A 60 -16.93 -2.01 0.39
N VAL A 61 -15.89 -1.18 0.23
CA VAL A 61 -15.22 -0.90 -1.05
C VAL A 61 -13.71 -1.06 -0.92
N HIS A 62 -13.02 -1.29 -2.05
CA HIS A 62 -11.55 -1.32 -2.08
C HIS A 62 -10.96 -0.04 -1.46
N GLN A 63 -9.86 -0.16 -0.72
CA GLN A 63 -9.26 0.93 0.08
C GLN A 63 -9.04 2.22 -0.73
N LEU A 64 -8.50 2.08 -1.95
CA LEU A 64 -8.29 3.19 -2.89
C LEU A 64 -9.58 3.89 -3.40
N LYS A 65 -10.76 3.30 -3.21
CA LYS A 65 -12.06 3.87 -3.59
C LYS A 65 -12.78 4.57 -2.43
N GLY A 66 -12.27 4.46 -1.21
CA GLY A 66 -12.84 5.07 -0.02
C GLY A 66 -12.00 6.22 0.54
N ILE A 67 -12.25 6.58 1.81
CA ILE A 67 -11.52 7.66 2.50
C ILE A 67 -10.00 7.40 2.56
N ILE A 68 -9.59 6.13 2.65
CA ILE A 68 -8.17 5.73 2.59
C ILE A 68 -7.54 6.21 1.27
N GLY A 69 -8.23 6.00 0.14
CA GLY A 69 -7.79 6.47 -1.17
C GLY A 69 -7.70 7.99 -1.27
N GLU A 70 -8.64 8.72 -0.68
CA GLU A 70 -8.62 10.19 -0.66
C GLU A 70 -7.45 10.75 0.16
N VAL A 71 -7.15 10.15 1.32
CA VAL A 71 -5.98 10.51 2.14
C VAL A 71 -4.69 10.16 1.40
N TYR A 72 -4.60 8.97 0.80
CA TYR A 72 -3.43 8.56 0.02
C TYR A 72 -3.14 9.53 -1.12
N LYS A 73 -4.14 9.89 -1.95
CA LYS A 73 -3.96 10.88 -3.02
C LYS A 73 -3.54 12.24 -2.49
N SER A 74 -4.08 12.67 -1.34
CA SER A 74 -3.72 13.96 -0.74
C SER A 74 -2.30 14.00 -0.20
N PHE A 75 -1.71 12.83 0.12
CA PHE A 75 -0.32 12.72 0.55
C PHE A 75 0.66 12.63 -0.63
N THR A 76 0.23 12.05 -1.75
CA THR A 76 1.07 11.82 -2.94
C THR A 76 1.00 12.94 -3.99
N LEU A 77 0.02 13.84 -3.90
CA LEU A 77 -0.06 15.11 -4.65
C LEU A 77 0.82 16.19 -4.02
#